data_AF-A0A200QNB1-F1
#
_entry.id   AF-A0A200QNB1-F1
#
_cell.length_a   1.000
_cell.length_b   1.000
_cell.length_c   1.000
_cell.angle_alpha   90.00
_cell.angle_beta   90.00
_cell.angle_gamma   90.00
#
_symmetry.space_group_name_H-M   'P 1'
#
loop_
_entity.id
_entity.type
_entity.pdbx_description
1 polymer ?
#
loop_
_entity_poly.entity_id
_entity_poly.type
_entity_poly.pdbx_seq_one_letter_code
_entity_poly.pdbx_strand_id
1 'polypeptide(L)' 'MDSTMVLALSDGKIVEYDEPMKLMEEEGSLFGQLVKEYWSHVHSAESWGKLTN' A
#
# COMPACT_ATOMS: atom_id res chain seq x y z
N MET A 1 -7.49 6.21 -6.09
CA MET A 1 -7.19 4.78 -6.26
C MET A 1 -8.45 4.20 -6.83
N ASP A 2 -8.42 3.77 -8.09
CA ASP A 2 -9.65 3.67 -8.91
C ASP A 2 -10.03 2.20 -9.16
N SER A 3 -9.40 1.27 -8.43
CA SER A 3 -9.67 -0.16 -8.51
C SER A 3 -10.97 -0.50 -7.79
N THR A 4 -11.77 -1.39 -8.37
CA THR A 4 -12.98 -1.91 -7.72
C THR A 4 -12.67 -3.00 -6.71
N MET A 5 -11.67 -3.86 -6.99
CA MET A 5 -11.23 -4.95 -6.13
C MET A 5 -9.70 -5.06 -6.16
N VAL A 6 -9.13 -5.61 -5.10
CA VAL A 6 -7.70 -5.91 -4.96
C VAL A 6 -7.53 -7.38 -4.64
N LEU A 7 -6.55 -8.02 -5.26
CA LEU A 7 -6.11 -9.38 -4.96
C LEU A 7 -4.68 -9.32 -4.43
N ALA A 8 -4.46 -9.68 -3.16
CA ALA A 8 -3.13 -9.76 -2.58
C ALA A 8 -2.63 -11.21 -2.55
N LEU A 9 -1.37 -11.40 -2.96
CA LEU A 9 -0.69 -12.69 -3.00
C LEU A 9 0.49 -12.71 -2.05
N SER A 10 0.66 -13.82 -1.34
CA SER A 10 1.88 -14.13 -0.57
C SER A 10 2.26 -15.59 -0.79
N ASP A 11 3.55 -15.86 -1.07
CA ASP A 11 4.07 -17.19 -1.39
C ASP A 11 3.29 -17.94 -2.48
N GLY A 12 2.84 -17.20 -3.50
CA GLY A 12 2.05 -17.75 -4.61
C GLY A 12 0.60 -18.12 -4.24
N LYS A 13 0.13 -17.76 -3.04
CA LYS A 13 -1.23 -18.01 -2.57
C LYS A 13 -2.01 -16.71 -2.41
N ILE A 14 -3.32 -16.77 -2.63
CA ILE A 14 -4.23 -15.67 -2.33
C ILE A 14 -4.37 -15.55 -0.82
N VAL A 15 -4.10 -14.36 -0.29
CA VAL A 15 -4.27 -14.05 1.12
C VAL A 15 -5.39 -13.05 1.37
N GLU A 16 -5.68 -12.15 0.42
CA GLU A 16 -6.76 -11.16 0.51
C GLU A 16 -7.45 -10.96 -0.84
N TYR A 17 -8.76 -10.74 -0.81
CA TYR A 17 -9.54 -10.31 -1.97
C TYR A 17 -10.78 -9.50 -1.54
N ASP A 18 -10.69 -8.17 -1.60
CA ASP A 18 -11.81 -7.27 -1.30
C ASP A 18 -11.60 -5.89 -1.96
N GLU A 19 -12.52 -4.97 -1.71
CA GLU A 19 -12.42 -3.56 -2.09
C GLU A 19 -11.20 -2.88 -1.44
N PRO A 20 -10.49 -1.99 -2.14
CA PRO A 20 -9.26 -1.38 -1.64
C PRO A 20 -9.44 -0.68 -0.28
N MET A 21 -10.55 0.03 -0.09
CA MET A 21 -10.79 0.79 1.15
C MET A 21 -10.94 -0.13 2.36
N LYS A 22 -11.64 -1.27 2.21
CA LYS A 22 -11.80 -2.24 3.31
C LYS A 22 -10.45 -2.83 3.71
N LEU A 23 -9.65 -3.25 2.72
CA LEU A 23 -8.32 -3.79 2.98
C LEU A 23 -7.37 -2.75 3.58
N MET A 24 -7.56 -1.45 3.34
CA MET A 24 -6.71 -0.41 3.96
C MET A 24 -7.05 -0.17 5.43
N GLU A 25 -8.33 -0.31 5.80
CA GLU A 25 -8.84 -0.11 7.16
C GLU A 25 -8.61 -1.34 8.05
N GLU A 26 -8.51 -2.53 7.45
CA GLU A 26 -8.29 -3.78 8.17
C GLU A 26 -6.88 -3.85 8.80
N GLU A 27 -6.84 -4.02 10.11
CA GLU A 27 -5.59 -4.18 10.84
C GLU A 27 -4.92 -5.52 10.47
N GLY A 28 -3.66 -5.46 10.08
CA GLY A 28 -2.90 -6.64 9.66
C GLY A 28 -2.99 -6.95 8.15
N SER A 29 -3.79 -6.19 7.39
CA SER A 29 -3.87 -6.36 5.93
C SER A 29 -2.51 -6.17 5.25
N LEU A 30 -2.12 -7.15 4.43
CA LEU A 30 -0.94 -7.12 3.58
C LEU A 30 -1.03 -5.94 2.61
N PHE A 31 -2.17 -5.76 1.96
CA PHE A 31 -2.36 -4.62 1.06
C PHE A 31 -2.18 -3.29 1.81
N GLY A 32 -2.78 -3.14 2.98
CA GLY A 32 -2.66 -1.94 3.80
C GLY A 32 -1.22 -1.66 4.23
N GLN A 33 -0.45 -2.69 4.57
CA GLN A 33 0.96 -2.57 4.91
C GLN A 33 1.82 -2.13 3.71
N LEU A 34 1.62 -2.74 2.54
CA LEU A 34 2.35 -2.40 1.31
C LEU A 34 2.08 -0.95 0.87
N VAL A 35 0.83 -0.52 0.95
CA VAL A 35 0.44 0.87 0.64
C VAL A 35 1.15 1.83 1.60
N LYS A 36 1.13 1.56 2.92
CA LYS A 36 1.83 2.39 3.92
C LYS A 36 3.33 2.48 3.65
N GLU A 37 3.98 1.36 3.35
CA GLU A 37 5.41 1.32 3.01
C GLU A 37 5.72 2.17 1.78
N TYR A 38 4.94 2.01 0.71
CA TYR A 38 5.10 2.77 -0.53
C TYR A 38 5.04 4.29 -0.29
N TRP A 39 4.00 4.76 0.41
CA TRP A 39 3.84 6.20 0.69
C TRP A 39 4.90 6.76 1.64
N SER A 40 5.40 5.95 2.59
CA SER A 40 6.51 6.37 3.47
C SER A 40 7.77 6.72 2.68
N HIS A 41 8.04 5.99 1.60
CA HIS A 41 9.17 6.24 0.71
C HIS A 41 8.94 7.43 -0.22
N VAL A 42 7.70 7.67 -0.68
CA VAL A 42 7.37 8.84 -1.49
C VAL A 42 7.58 10.14 -0.70
N HIS A 43 7.13 10.20 0.55
CA HIS A 43 7.36 11.37 1.40
C HIS A 43 8.83 11.57 1.77
N SER A 44 9.58 10.49 1.93
CA SER A 44 11.04 10.56 2.08
C SER A 44 11.69 11.18 0.84
N ALA A 45 11.40 10.66 -0.36
CA ALA A 45 11.95 11.17 -1.62
C ALA A 45 11.62 12.64 -1.89
N GLU A 46 10.40 13.10 -1.58
CA GLU A 46 10.04 14.53 -1.64
C GLU A 46 10.86 15.39 -0.66
N SER A 47 11.15 14.87 0.55
CA SER A 47 11.97 15.60 1.53
C SER A 47 13.43 15.71 1.10
N TRP A 48 13.99 14.69 0.45
CA TRP A 48 15.35 14.73 -0.10
C TRP A 48 15.47 15.68 -1.30
N GLY A 49 14.43 15.77 -2.13
CA GLY A 49 14.37 16.73 -3.25
C GLY A 49 14.30 18.20 -2.80
N LYS A 50 13.81 18.49 -1.59
CA LYS A 50 13.74 19.85 -1.03
C LYS A 50 15.02 20.30 -0.30
N LEU A 51 15.91 19.39 0.09
CA LEU A 51 17.17 19.70 0.76
C LEU A 51 18.35 19.93 -0.22
N THR A 52 18.12 19.70 -1.52
CA THR A 52 19.14 19.79 -2.57
C THR A 52 18.95 20.96 -3.53
N ASN A 53 18.04 21.89 -3.21
CA ASN A 53 17.81 23.13 -3.96
C ASN A 53 17.90 24.37 -3.06
#